data_AF-A0A1E3S007-F1
#
_entry.id   AF-A0A1E3S007-F1
#
_cell.length_a   1.000
_cell.length_b   1.000
_cell.length_c   1.000
_cell.angle_alpha   90.00
_cell.angle_beta   90.00
_cell.angle_gamma   90.00
#
_symmetry.space_group_name_H-M   'P 1'
#
loop_
_entity.id
_entity.type
_entity.pdbx_description
1 polymer ?
#
loop_
_entity_poly.entity_id
_entity_poly.type
_entity_poly.pdbx_seq_one_letter_code
_entity_poly.pdbx_strand_id
1 'polypeptide(L)' 'MTAMCRVFGHQPTFVAEGKTMRWACERCGEAAGAKNYPTADDARRYAAAFNKRDVEDLGKRAPLIGLLPLRLWRRVRRG' A
#
# COMPACT_ATOMS: atom_id res chain seq x y z
N MET A 1 5.29 -7.49 3.91
CA MET A 1 4.92 -6.63 2.77
C MET A 1 5.58 -7.24 1.54
N THR A 2 4.83 -7.97 0.72
CA THR A 2 5.38 -8.66 -0.47
C THR A 2 5.58 -7.67 -1.62
N ALA A 3 6.59 -7.91 -2.47
CA ALA A 3 6.93 -7.03 -3.58
C ALA A 3 5.74 -6.82 -4.55
N MET A 4 4.93 -7.86 -4.75
CA MET A 4 3.71 -7.80 -5.57
C MET A 4 2.69 -6.78 -5.04
N CYS A 5 2.35 -6.82 -3.73
CA CYS A 5 1.33 -5.92 -3.21
C CYS A 5 1.82 -4.44 -3.29
N ARG A 6 3.14 -4.17 -3.30
CA ARG A 6 3.70 -2.82 -3.60
C ARG A 6 3.57 -2.41 -5.07
N VAL A 7 3.77 -3.34 -6.01
CA VAL A 7 3.66 -3.09 -7.47
C VAL A 7 2.22 -2.82 -7.89
N PHE A 8 1.24 -3.51 -7.28
CA PHE A 8 -0.19 -3.34 -7.58
C PHE A 8 -0.88 -2.22 -6.77
N GLY A 9 -0.12 -1.47 -5.96
CA GLY A 9 -0.65 -0.38 -5.15
C GLY A 9 -1.64 -0.85 -4.07
N HIS A 10 -1.45 -2.07 -3.55
CA HIS A 10 -2.28 -2.60 -2.49
C HIS A 10 -1.91 -1.95 -1.15
N GLN A 11 -2.92 -1.43 -0.45
CA GLN A 11 -2.74 -0.71 0.80
C GLN A 11 -3.09 -1.63 1.98
N PRO A 12 -2.10 -2.14 2.73
CA PRO A 12 -2.38 -2.79 3.99
C PRO A 12 -2.66 -1.75 5.07
N THR A 13 -3.79 -1.89 5.77
CA THR A 13 -4.13 -1.03 6.91
C THR A 13 -3.40 -1.52 8.14
N PHE A 14 -2.72 -0.62 8.85
CA PHE A 14 -2.03 -0.93 10.11
C PHE A 14 -2.95 -0.61 11.30
N VAL A 15 -3.16 -1.57 12.18
CA VAL A 15 -4.03 -1.47 13.36
C VAL A 15 -3.26 -1.90 14.60
N ALA A 16 -3.44 -1.20 15.72
CA ALA A 16 -2.84 -1.54 17.00
C ALA A 16 -3.85 -2.27 17.90
N GLU A 17 -3.53 -3.50 18.25
CA GLU A 17 -4.23 -4.35 19.22
C GLU A 17 -3.36 -4.46 20.49
N GLY A 18 -3.58 -3.55 21.43
CA GLY A 18 -2.77 -3.47 22.65
C GLY A 18 -1.30 -3.21 22.32
N LYS A 19 -0.41 -4.12 22.71
CA LYS A 19 1.04 -4.06 22.45
C LYS A 19 1.42 -4.58 21.06
N THR A 20 0.47 -5.10 20.31
CA THR A 20 0.71 -5.72 19.00
C THR A 20 0.18 -4.81 17.91
N MET A 21 1.00 -4.49 16.93
CA MET A 21 0.55 -3.89 15.69
C MET A 21 0.34 -4.98 14.66
N ARG A 22 -0.83 -5.03 14.03
CA ARG A 22 -1.15 -5.94 12.94
C ARG A 22 -1.40 -5.17 11.66
N TRP A 23 -1.14 -5.81 10.54
CA TRP A 23 -1.52 -5.30 9.23
C TRP A 23 -1.97 -6.46 8.35
N ALA A 24 -2.91 -6.16 7.46
CA ALA A 24 -3.36 -7.08 6.44
C ALA A 24 -3.74 -6.28 5.19
N CYS A 25 -3.45 -6.84 4.02
CA CYS A 25 -3.97 -6.30 2.78
C CYS A 25 -5.34 -6.90 2.49
N GLU A 26 -6.36 -6.05 2.41
CA GLU A 26 -7.74 -6.44 2.09
C GLU A 26 -7.89 -7.04 0.68
N ARG A 27 -6.96 -6.72 -0.25
CA ARG A 27 -7.06 -7.12 -1.66
C ARG A 27 -6.33 -8.41 -2.00
N CYS A 28 -5.14 -8.62 -1.43
CA CYS A 28 -4.33 -9.83 -1.70
C CYS A 28 -4.40 -10.86 -0.57
N GLY A 29 -4.70 -10.48 0.68
CA GLY A 29 -4.63 -11.35 1.86
C GLY A 29 -3.20 -11.81 2.24
N GLU A 30 -2.34 -12.00 1.24
CA GLU A 30 -0.95 -12.44 1.33
C GLU A 30 -0.03 -11.48 2.10
N ALA A 31 -0.30 -10.17 2.03
CA ALA A 31 0.48 -9.19 2.77
C ALA A 31 -0.13 -8.95 4.16
N ALA A 32 0.03 -9.93 5.05
CA ALA A 32 -0.37 -9.83 6.45
C ALA A 32 0.83 -9.99 7.39
N GLY A 33 0.71 -9.48 8.61
CA GLY A 33 1.73 -9.65 9.64
C GLY A 33 1.40 -8.98 10.96
N ALA A 34 2.22 -9.27 11.97
CA ALA A 34 2.10 -8.70 13.29
C ALA A 34 3.49 -8.34 13.84
N LYS A 35 3.55 -7.28 14.64
CA LYS A 35 4.76 -6.86 15.35
C LYS A 35 4.42 -6.49 16.79
N ASN A 36 5.12 -7.08 17.74
CA ASN A 36 4.99 -6.74 19.15
C ASN A 36 5.91 -5.59 19.52
N TYR A 37 5.38 -4.73 20.38
CA TYR A 37 6.07 -3.58 20.95
C TYR A 37 6.09 -3.67 22.48
N PRO A 38 7.02 -2.96 23.14
CA PRO A 38 7.11 -2.94 24.60
C PRO A 38 5.83 -2.37 25.25
N THR A 39 5.26 -1.34 24.62
CA THR A 39 4.07 -0.63 25.10
C THR A 39 2.96 -0.61 24.04
N ALA A 40 1.73 -0.40 24.51
CA ALA A 40 0.59 -0.21 23.61
C ALA A 40 0.62 1.15 22.92
N ASP A 41 1.24 2.15 23.55
CA ASP A 41 1.42 3.47 22.96
C ASP A 41 2.36 3.41 21.75
N ASP A 42 3.47 2.68 21.87
CA ASP A 42 4.37 2.41 20.73
C ASP A 42 3.63 1.77 19.56
N ALA A 43 2.87 0.70 19.82
CA ALA A 43 2.12 0.02 18.77
C ALA A 43 1.14 0.97 18.05
N ARG A 44 0.43 1.82 18.80
CA ARG A 44 -0.49 2.84 18.24
C ARG A 44 0.26 3.93 17.45
N ARG A 45 1.35 4.44 18.00
CA ARG A 45 2.17 5.48 17.38
C ARG A 45 2.74 5.01 16.04
N TYR A 46 3.28 3.80 16.01
CA TYR A 46 3.82 3.23 14.78
C TYR A 46 2.71 2.90 13.77
N ALA A 47 1.57 2.34 14.20
CA ALA A 47 0.44 2.09 13.30
C ALA A 47 -0.03 3.38 12.60
N ALA A 48 -0.21 4.46 13.37
CA ALA A 48 -0.60 5.76 12.84
C ALA A 48 0.48 6.35 11.88
N ALA A 49 1.76 6.22 12.24
CA ALA A 49 2.86 6.71 11.41
C ALA A 49 2.95 5.96 10.06
N PHE A 50 2.74 4.64 10.05
CA PHE A 50 2.75 3.85 8.82
C PHE A 50 1.55 4.19 7.92
N ASN A 51 0.35 4.31 8.49
CA ASN A 51 -0.82 4.74 7.72
C ASN A 51 -0.62 6.14 7.10
N LYS A 52 -0.06 7.10 7.84
CA LYS A 52 0.21 8.45 7.32
C LYS A 52 1.22 8.44 6.16
N ARG A 53 2.35 7.76 6.33
CA ARG A 53 3.41 7.70 5.32
C ARG A 53 2.94 7.03 4.02
N ASP A 54 2.04 6.06 4.13
CA ASP A 54 1.51 5.34 2.98
C ASP A 54 0.53 6.20 2.16
N VAL A 55 -0.34 6.99 2.83
CA VAL A 55 -1.19 7.99 2.15
C VAL A 55 -0.37 9.06 1.42
N GLU A 56 0.73 9.52 2.01
CA GLU A 56 1.62 10.50 1.35
C GLU A 56 2.42 9.89 0.19
N ASP A 57 2.85 8.64 0.30
CA ASP A 57 3.56 7.91 -0.77
C ASP A 57 2.62 7.56 -1.94
N LEU A 58 1.31 7.35 -1.69
CA LEU A 58 0.28 7.18 -2.72
C LEU A 58 0.18 8.41 -3.65
N GLY A 59 0.27 9.62 -3.10
CA GLY A 59 0.31 10.85 -3.90
C GLY A 59 1.52 10.94 -4.82
N LYS A 60 2.64 10.29 -4.45
CA LYS A 60 3.87 10.22 -5.26
C LYS A 60 3.89 9.03 -6.23
N ARG A 61 3.20 7.94 -5.89
CA ARG A 61 3.07 6.71 -6.71
C ARG A 61 1.76 6.64 -7.50
N ALA A 62 1.05 7.76 -7.67
CA ALA A 62 0.00 7.84 -8.68
C ALA A 62 0.60 7.36 -10.02
N PRO A 63 0.11 6.24 -10.58
CA PRO A 63 0.73 5.67 -11.76
C PRO A 63 0.57 6.67 -12.89
N LEU A 64 1.68 7.18 -13.39
CA LEU A 64 1.78 7.78 -14.73
C LEU A 64 1.44 6.75 -15.84
N ILE A 65 0.95 5.56 -15.48
CA ILE A 65 0.38 4.52 -16.36
C ILE A 65 -1.10 4.80 -16.68
N GLY A 66 -1.55 6.06 -16.54
CA GLY A 66 -2.80 6.55 -17.13
C GLY A 66 -2.61 7.34 -18.42
N LEU A 67 -1.37 7.57 -18.87
CA LEU A 67 -1.08 8.51 -19.96
C LEU A 67 -0.18 7.95 -21.06
N LEU A 68 -0.17 6.62 -21.30
CA LEU A 68 0.11 6.18 -22.67
C LEU A 68 -1.20 6.30 -23.44
N PRO A 69 -1.36 7.35 -24.27
CA PRO A 69 -2.66 7.65 -24.83
C PRO A 69 -3.01 6.54 -25.82
N LEU A 70 -4.23 6.03 -25.72
CA LEU A 70 -4.92 5.19 -26.72
C LEU A 70 -4.82 5.74 -28.17
N ARG A 71 -4.26 6.93 -28.36
CA ARG A 71 -3.88 7.57 -29.61
C ARG A 71 -2.75 6.84 -30.36
N LEU A 72 -1.81 6.20 -29.67
CA LEU A 72 -0.75 5.40 -30.34
C LEU A 72 -1.30 4.08 -30.90
N TRP A 73 -2.23 3.45 -30.19
CA TRP A 73 -2.78 2.15 -30.59
C TRP A 73 -3.72 2.24 -31.81
N ARG A 74 -4.38 3.39 -32.02
CA ARG A 74 -5.18 3.63 -33.25
C ARG A 74 -4.34 3.80 -34.51
N ARG A 75 -3.06 4.17 -34.40
CA ARG A 75 -2.19 4.40 -35.58
C ARG A 75 -1.65 3.09 -36.17
N VAL A 76 -1.48 2.07 -35.34
CA VAL A 76 -1.01 0.74 -35.76
C VAL A 76 -2.13 -0.08 -36.42
N ARG A 77 -3.39 0.16 -36.06
CA ARG A 77 -4.53 -0.63 -36.58
C ARG A 77 -5.12 -0.15 -37.91
N ARG A 78 -4.52 0.90 -38.52
CA ARG A 78 -4.88 1.42 -39.86
C ARG A 78 -3.71 1.38 -40.85
N GLY A 79 -2.63 0.67 -40.50
CA GLY A 79 -1.51 0.38 -41.39
C GLY A 79 -1.62 -1.02 -41.94
#